data_AF-A0A1V4UNT8-F1
#
_entry.id   AF-A0A1V4UNT8-F1
#
_cell.length_a   1.000
_cell.length_b   1.000
_cell.length_c   1.000
_cell.angle_alpha   90.00
_cell.angle_beta   90.00
_cell.angle_gamma   90.00
#
_symmetry.space_group_name_H-M   'P 1'
#
loop_
_entity.id
_entity.type
_entity.pdbx_description
1 polymer ?
#
loop_
_entity_poly.entity_id
_entity_poly.type
_entity_poly.pdbx_seq_one_letter_code
_entity_poly.pdbx_strand_id
1 'polypeptide(L)'
;MFGKETRSAQVHLVSGTIPLGTRARTFGNHVLFIGDAAGMAKPTSGGGVYTGVRAARHAARVIGDVLSGNDSGDTSLSKYQKAWKNDFGRELEIGMQLFRIRQGISPADMSRVISVLGDPAILEDIVMLGDMDRPGKLIRRLLTRPSLYRLMDILIRSGVGRISKE
;
A
#
# COMPACT_ATOMS: atom_id res chain seq x y z
N MET A 1 -43.94 -0.24 -31.93
CA MET A 1 -43.14 -1.21 -31.14
C MET A 1 -42.27 -0.39 -30.21
N PHE A 2 -42.69 -0.21 -28.95
CA PHE A 2 -42.00 0.64 -27.98
C PHE A 2 -40.67 -0.02 -27.58
N GLY A 3 -39.57 0.48 -28.11
CA GLY A 3 -38.23 0.15 -27.63
C GLY A 3 -38.07 0.71 -26.23
N LYS A 4 -38.33 -0.11 -25.21
CA LYS A 4 -38.00 0.21 -23.82
C LYS A 4 -36.48 0.26 -23.70
N GLU A 5 -35.91 1.46 -23.81
CA GLU A 5 -34.63 1.78 -23.17
C GLU A 5 -34.80 1.49 -21.68
N THR A 6 -34.34 0.31 -21.26
CA THR A 6 -34.30 -0.04 -19.86
C THR A 6 -33.12 0.72 -19.28
N ARG A 7 -33.34 1.96 -18.83
CA ARG A 7 -32.37 2.65 -17.97
C ARG A 7 -32.14 1.72 -16.79
N SER A 8 -30.94 1.15 -16.70
CA SER A 8 -30.53 0.36 -15.55
C SER A 8 -30.66 1.25 -14.31
N ALA A 9 -31.68 0.99 -13.50
CA ALA A 9 -31.82 1.66 -12.22
C ALA A 9 -30.58 1.29 -11.39
N GLN A 10 -29.70 2.25 -11.11
CA GLN A 10 -28.61 2.03 -10.17
C GLN A 10 -29.22 1.79 -8.80
N VAL A 11 -29.21 0.54 -8.36
CA VAL A 11 -29.74 0.14 -7.05
C VAL A 11 -28.75 0.40 -5.90
N HIS A 12 -27.48 0.69 -6.20
CA HIS A 12 -26.45 0.90 -5.19
C HIS A 12 -25.30 1.77 -5.72
N LEU A 13 -25.20 3.00 -5.21
CA LEU A 13 -24.10 3.94 -5.47
C LEU A 13 -23.48 4.34 -4.13
N VAL A 14 -22.21 4.00 -3.92
CA VAL A 14 -21.46 4.32 -2.70
C VAL A 14 -20.17 5.02 -3.05
N SER A 15 -19.87 6.09 -2.34
CA SER A 15 -18.63 6.85 -2.42
C SER A 15 -18.00 7.00 -1.05
N GLY A 16 -16.68 6.98 -0.98
CA GLY A 16 -15.93 7.20 0.25
C GLY A 16 -14.48 7.55 -0.05
N THR A 17 -13.79 8.07 0.97
CA THR A 17 -12.38 8.45 0.88
C THR A 17 -11.50 7.31 1.36
N ILE A 18 -10.40 7.06 0.65
CA ILE A 18 -9.36 6.10 1.09
C ILE A 18 -8.19 6.90 1.65
N PRO A 19 -7.91 6.83 2.97
CA PRO A 19 -6.80 7.55 3.57
C PRO A 19 -5.47 6.88 3.22
N LEU A 20 -4.67 7.54 2.38
CA LEU A 20 -3.34 7.08 1.99
C LEU A 20 -2.26 7.77 2.81
N GLY A 21 -1.37 6.97 3.40
CA GLY A 21 -0.28 7.45 4.24
C GLY A 21 -0.58 7.23 5.72
N THR A 22 0.32 6.49 6.38
CA THR A 22 0.14 6.14 7.79
C THR A 22 0.39 7.32 8.70
N ARG A 23 -0.37 7.41 9.81
CA ARG A 23 -0.09 8.40 10.85
C ARG A 23 1.34 8.23 11.40
N ALA A 24 2.01 9.35 11.69
CA ALA A 24 3.34 9.34 12.32
C ALA A 24 3.33 8.61 13.68
N ARG A 25 2.20 8.71 14.39
CA ARG A 25 1.94 8.06 15.67
C ARG A 25 0.56 7.39 15.66
N THR A 26 0.52 6.08 15.92
CA THR A 26 -0.69 5.24 15.91
C THR A 26 -1.13 4.78 17.32
N PHE A 27 -0.63 5.44 18.36
CA PHE A 27 -0.94 5.13 19.76
C PHE A 27 -0.80 6.37 20.66
N GLY A 28 -1.48 6.37 21.80
CA GLY A 28 -1.25 7.32 22.89
C GLY A 28 -2.49 7.51 23.77
N ASN A 29 -2.32 7.96 25.01
CA ASN A 29 -3.44 8.26 25.92
C ASN A 29 -4.46 7.10 26.02
N HIS A 30 -3.99 5.86 26.17
CA HIS A 30 -4.81 4.65 26.19
C HIS A 30 -5.61 4.37 24.89
N VAL A 31 -5.21 4.95 23.76
CA VAL A 31 -5.82 4.75 22.45
C VAL A 31 -4.82 4.12 21.48
N LEU A 32 -5.31 3.19 20.65
CA LEU A 32 -4.61 2.65 19.48
C LEU A 32 -5.42 2.96 18.22
N PHE A 33 -4.76 3.43 17.16
CA PHE A 33 -5.38 3.65 15.85
C PHE A 33 -5.05 2.47 14.92
N ILE A 34 -6.06 1.92 14.25
CA ILE A 34 -5.91 0.80 13.30
C ILE A 34 -6.63 1.11 11.97
N GLY A 35 -6.29 0.38 10.90
CA GLY A 35 -7.01 0.44 9.63
C GLY A 35 -7.04 1.86 9.03
N ASP A 36 -8.20 2.27 8.52
CA ASP A 36 -8.38 3.59 7.90
C ASP A 36 -8.13 4.75 8.87
N ALA A 37 -8.48 4.58 10.15
CA ALA A 37 -8.19 5.58 11.18
C ALA A 37 -6.69 5.82 11.38
N ALA A 38 -5.85 4.86 11.00
CA ALA A 38 -4.39 4.96 11.00
C ALA A 38 -3.77 5.20 9.60
N GLY A 39 -4.58 5.29 8.54
CA GLY A 39 -4.12 5.47 7.16
C GLY A 39 -3.38 4.25 6.60
N MET A 40 -3.83 3.04 6.96
CA MET A 40 -3.15 1.78 6.64
C MET A 40 -3.57 1.16 5.29
N ALA A 41 -4.36 1.86 4.48
CA ALA A 41 -4.71 1.38 3.14
C ALA A 41 -3.45 1.29 2.25
N LYS A 42 -3.34 0.21 1.46
CA LYS A 42 -2.22 0.01 0.54
C LYS A 42 -2.27 1.06 -0.58
N PRO A 43 -1.25 1.94 -0.73
CA PRO A 43 -1.31 3.02 -1.71
C PRO A 43 -1.39 2.58 -3.17
N THR A 44 -0.95 1.34 -3.46
CA THR A 44 -0.95 0.78 -4.82
C THR A 44 -2.33 0.30 -5.28
N SER A 45 -3.22 -0.05 -4.36
CA SER A 45 -4.53 -0.66 -4.68
C SER A 45 -5.71 0.02 -3.99
N GLY A 46 -5.47 0.82 -2.95
CA GLY A 46 -6.49 1.34 -2.05
C GLY A 46 -7.04 0.30 -1.05
N GLY A 47 -6.59 -0.96 -1.12
CA GLY A 47 -7.09 -2.02 -0.23
C GLY A 47 -6.55 -1.90 1.20
N GLY A 48 -7.45 -1.84 2.19
CA GLY A 48 -7.12 -1.75 3.61
C GLY A 48 -7.52 -2.95 4.47
N VAL A 49 -8.25 -3.94 3.91
CA VAL A 49 -8.77 -5.08 4.69
C VAL A 49 -7.63 -5.91 5.28
N TYR A 50 -6.67 -6.34 4.46
CA TYR A 50 -5.52 -7.12 4.92
C TYR A 50 -4.74 -6.39 6.00
N THR A 51 -4.31 -5.15 5.74
CA THR A 51 -3.51 -4.35 6.67
C THR A 51 -4.29 -4.00 7.94
N GLY A 52 -5.59 -3.73 7.83
CA GLY A 52 -6.49 -3.52 8.96
C GLY A 52 -6.59 -4.74 9.87
N VAL A 53 -6.78 -5.94 9.31
CA VAL A 53 -6.81 -7.20 10.08
C VAL A 53 -5.45 -7.48 10.74
N ARG A 54 -4.35 -7.28 10.02
CA ARG A 54 -2.99 -7.43 10.60
C ARG A 54 -2.77 -6.44 11.75
N ALA A 55 -3.15 -5.19 11.56
CA ALA A 55 -3.08 -4.15 12.60
C ALA A 55 -3.92 -4.52 13.83
N ALA A 56 -5.15 -5.01 13.63
CA ALA A 56 -6.02 -5.45 14.73
C ALA A 56 -5.38 -6.58 15.55
N ARG A 57 -4.71 -7.54 14.90
CA ARG A 57 -4.00 -8.63 15.60
C ARG A 57 -2.86 -8.11 16.49
N HIS A 58 -2.07 -7.15 15.99
CA HIS A 58 -1.00 -6.52 16.79
C HIS A 58 -1.58 -5.70 17.93
N ALA A 59 -2.65 -4.95 17.69
CA ALA A 59 -3.32 -4.15 18.71
C ALA A 59 -3.88 -5.04 19.82
N ALA A 60 -4.61 -6.11 19.47
CA ALA A 60 -5.18 -7.06 20.43
C ALA A 60 -4.12 -7.69 21.33
N ARG A 61 -2.96 -8.07 20.77
CA ARG A 61 -1.84 -8.60 21.55
C ARG A 61 -1.34 -7.60 22.59
N VAL A 62 -1.08 -6.36 22.17
CA VAL A 62 -0.57 -5.31 23.07
C VAL A 62 -1.60 -4.93 24.13
N ILE A 63 -2.88 -4.88 23.76
CA ILE A 63 -3.97 -4.66 24.72
C ILE A 63 -3.99 -5.80 25.75
N GLY A 64 -3.88 -7.06 25.33
CA GLY A 64 -3.80 -8.20 26.24
C GLY A 64 -2.62 -8.10 27.22
N ASP A 65 -1.42 -7.77 26.71
CA ASP A 65 -0.22 -7.58 27.54
C ASP A 65 -0.44 -6.45 28.57
N VAL A 66 -1.01 -5.32 28.15
CA VAL A 66 -1.31 -4.16 29.00
C VAL A 66 -2.35 -4.51 30.07
N LEU A 67 -3.40 -5.25 29.73
CA LEU A 67 -4.44 -5.66 30.68
C LEU A 67 -3.94 -6.70 31.68
N SER A 68 -2.97 -7.52 31.30
CA SER A 68 -2.33 -8.51 32.19
C SER A 68 -1.28 -7.92 33.12
N GLY A 69 -0.76 -6.74 32.79
CA GLY A 69 0.19 -5.98 33.60
C GLY A 69 -0.44 -4.73 34.23
N ASN A 70 0.37 -3.95 34.93
CA ASN A 70 -0.03 -2.65 35.49
C ASN A 70 0.49 -1.44 34.68
N ASP A 71 0.99 -1.64 33.46
CA ASP A 71 1.51 -0.56 32.62
C ASP A 71 0.69 -0.40 31.34
N SER A 72 -0.11 0.66 31.31
CA SER A 72 -0.89 1.10 30.16
C SER A 72 -0.35 2.40 29.54
N GLY A 73 0.86 2.80 29.92
CA GLY A 73 1.51 3.99 29.42
C GLY A 73 1.93 3.88 27.95
N ASP A 74 2.26 5.04 27.38
CA ASP A 74 2.69 5.18 25.98
C ASP A 74 3.88 4.27 25.62
N THR A 75 4.76 3.98 26.57
CA THR A 75 5.87 3.04 26.39
C THR A 75 5.37 1.64 26.01
N SER A 76 4.37 1.12 26.73
CA SER A 76 3.78 -0.18 26.45
C SER A 76 2.94 -0.16 25.16
N LEU A 77 2.18 0.90 24.91
CA LEU A 77 1.42 1.05 23.66
C LEU A 77 2.33 1.21 22.42
N SER A 78 3.54 1.75 22.57
CA SER A 78 4.49 1.89 21.45
C SER A 78 4.88 0.55 20.83
N LYS A 79 4.75 -0.56 21.58
CA LYS A 79 4.99 -1.92 21.08
C LYS A 79 4.06 -2.25 19.91
N TYR A 80 2.83 -1.74 19.91
CA TYR A 80 1.88 -1.92 18.81
C TYR A 80 2.43 -1.29 17.52
N GLN A 81 2.89 -0.04 17.61
CA GLN A 81 3.42 0.66 16.46
C GLN A 81 4.66 -0.02 15.89
N LYS A 82 5.58 -0.46 16.75
CA LYS A 82 6.77 -1.21 16.35
C LYS A 82 6.38 -2.52 15.66
N ALA A 83 5.41 -3.25 16.21
CA ALA A 83 4.99 -4.55 15.68
C ALA A 83 4.40 -4.44 14.26
N TRP A 84 3.46 -3.52 14.01
CA TRP A 84 2.88 -3.39 12.68
C TRP A 84 3.87 -2.82 11.67
N LYS A 85 4.76 -1.90 12.08
CA LYS A 85 5.82 -1.38 11.21
C LYS A 85 6.78 -2.49 10.74
N ASN A 86 7.16 -3.38 11.64
CA ASN A 86 8.01 -4.53 11.32
C ASN A 86 7.30 -5.57 10.44
N ASP A 87 5.98 -5.63 10.49
CA ASP A 87 5.18 -6.60 9.75
C ASP A 87 4.89 -6.17 8.30
N PHE A 88 4.34 -4.98 8.11
CA PHE A 88 3.91 -4.47 6.81
C PHE A 88 4.21 -2.99 6.58
N GLY A 89 4.89 -2.30 7.52
CA GLY A 89 5.22 -0.89 7.38
C GLY A 89 6.08 -0.59 6.15
N ARG A 90 7.09 -1.43 5.90
CA ARG A 90 7.94 -1.31 4.70
C ARG A 90 7.14 -1.42 3.39
N GLU A 91 6.15 -2.31 3.35
CA GLU A 91 5.32 -2.48 2.15
C GLU A 91 4.43 -1.25 1.89
N LEU A 92 3.93 -0.60 2.95
CA LEU A 92 3.18 0.66 2.84
C LEU A 92 4.07 1.82 2.39
N GLU A 93 5.31 1.90 2.89
CA GLU A 93 6.29 2.91 2.48
C GLU A 93 6.66 2.77 1.00
N ILE A 94 7.02 1.55 0.56
CA ILE A 94 7.29 1.25 -0.85
C ILE A 94 6.06 1.56 -1.71
N GLY A 95 4.87 1.18 -1.24
CA GLY A 95 3.61 1.47 -1.91
C GLY A 95 3.40 2.97 -2.11
N MET A 96 3.66 3.80 -1.09
CA MET A 96 3.54 5.25 -1.20
C MET A 96 4.56 5.84 -2.19
N GLN A 97 5.79 5.34 -2.18
CA GLN A 97 6.80 5.76 -3.16
C GLN A 97 6.34 5.44 -4.59
N LEU A 98 5.86 4.22 -4.84
CA LEU A 98 5.31 3.83 -6.14
C LEU A 98 4.12 4.70 -6.55
N PHE A 99 3.22 5.00 -5.61
CA PHE A 99 2.06 5.86 -5.86
C PHE A 99 2.49 7.28 -6.27
N ARG A 100 3.49 7.86 -5.59
CA ARG A 100 4.05 9.18 -5.95
C ARG A 100 4.74 9.15 -7.33
N ILE A 101 5.55 8.14 -7.61
CA ILE A 101 6.21 7.97 -8.92
C ILE A 101 5.16 7.90 -10.03
N ARG A 102 4.12 7.07 -9.85
CA ARG A 102 3.02 6.90 -10.81
C ARG A 102 2.37 8.22 -11.21
N GLN A 103 2.23 9.17 -10.29
CA GLN A 103 1.61 10.47 -10.57
C GLN A 103 2.40 11.31 -11.59
N GLY A 104 3.71 11.05 -11.74
CA GLY A 104 4.58 11.72 -12.70
C GLY A 104 4.72 11.00 -14.05
N ILE A 105 4.05 9.87 -14.27
CA ILE A 105 4.16 9.07 -15.50
C ILE A 105 3.09 9.51 -16.51
N SER A 106 3.52 9.88 -17.72
CA SER A 106 2.59 10.23 -18.80
C SER A 106 1.84 9.00 -19.34
N PRO A 107 0.67 9.15 -20.00
CA PRO A 107 -0.02 8.01 -20.62
C PRO A 107 0.84 7.23 -21.64
N ALA A 108 1.70 7.93 -22.38
CA ALA A 108 2.62 7.31 -23.33
C ALA A 108 3.70 6.50 -22.62
N ASP A 109 4.28 7.04 -21.54
CA ASP A 109 5.26 6.32 -20.72
C ASP A 109 4.64 5.12 -20.01
N MET A 110 3.39 5.25 -19.53
CA MET A 110 2.65 4.13 -18.93
C MET A 110 2.46 2.99 -19.92
N SER A 111 2.14 3.31 -21.17
CA SER A 111 2.03 2.30 -22.24
C SER A 111 3.37 1.58 -22.46
N ARG A 112 4.49 2.31 -22.37
CA ARG A 112 5.84 1.75 -22.46
C ARG A 112 6.22 0.88 -21.26
N VAL A 113 5.77 1.26 -20.05
CA VAL A 113 5.92 0.42 -18.86
C VAL A 113 5.17 -0.90 -19.04
N ILE A 114 3.90 -0.85 -19.46
CA ILE A 114 3.07 -2.03 -19.68
C ILE A 114 3.68 -2.96 -20.73
N SER A 115 4.19 -2.41 -21.84
CA SER A 115 4.81 -3.23 -22.88
C SER A 115 6.07 -3.97 -22.41
N VAL A 116 6.90 -3.32 -21.58
CA VAL A 116 8.08 -3.97 -20.98
C VAL A 116 7.67 -5.02 -19.95
N LEU A 117 6.60 -4.80 -19.18
CA LEU A 117 6.07 -5.81 -18.26
C LEU A 117 5.52 -7.06 -18.97
N GLY A 118 5.25 -6.98 -20.28
CA GLY A 118 4.87 -8.12 -21.11
C GLY A 118 6.02 -9.05 -21.52
N ASP A 119 7.26 -8.75 -21.11
CA ASP A 119 8.41 -9.65 -21.32
C ASP A 119 8.16 -11.02 -20.63
N PRO A 120 8.31 -12.15 -21.32
CA PRO A 120 8.02 -13.48 -20.76
C PRO A 120 8.72 -13.77 -19.44
N ALA A 121 9.96 -13.29 -19.28
CA ALA A 121 10.74 -13.52 -18.06
C ALA A 121 10.26 -12.65 -16.89
N ILE A 122 9.69 -11.48 -17.17
CA ILE A 122 9.03 -10.64 -16.17
C ILE A 122 7.67 -11.24 -15.77
N LEU A 123 6.89 -11.69 -16.75
CA LEU A 123 5.60 -12.33 -16.49
C LEU A 123 5.76 -13.58 -15.61
N GLU A 124 6.78 -14.39 -15.84
CA GLU A 124 7.12 -15.53 -14.99
C GLU A 124 7.40 -15.09 -13.54
N ASP A 125 8.21 -14.04 -13.32
CA ASP A 125 8.44 -13.51 -11.97
C ASP A 125 7.15 -12.99 -11.32
N ILE A 126 6.29 -12.31 -12.09
CA ILE A 126 5.00 -11.81 -11.58
C ILE A 126 4.11 -12.97 -11.15
N VAL A 127 4.04 -14.04 -11.93
CA VAL A 127 3.26 -15.24 -11.59
C VAL A 127 3.84 -15.95 -10.36
N MET A 128 5.17 -16.09 -10.29
CA MET A 128 5.84 -16.84 -9.22
C MET A 128 5.95 -16.07 -7.90
N LEU A 129 6.11 -14.75 -7.95
CA LEU A 129 6.38 -13.89 -6.78
C LEU A 129 5.29 -12.85 -6.51
N GLY A 130 4.21 -12.88 -7.29
CA GLY A 130 3.10 -11.94 -7.21
C GLY A 130 2.33 -12.05 -5.89
N ASP A 131 2.75 -11.27 -4.90
CA ASP A 131 2.03 -11.07 -3.64
C ASP A 131 1.47 -9.64 -3.61
N MET A 132 0.14 -9.52 -3.68
CA MET A 132 -0.55 -8.23 -3.68
C MET A 132 -0.46 -7.50 -2.33
N ASP A 133 -0.18 -8.22 -1.24
CA ASP A 133 -0.06 -7.67 0.11
C ASP A 133 1.40 -7.39 0.47
N ARG A 134 2.35 -8.10 -0.14
CA ARG A 134 3.80 -7.92 0.06
C ARG A 134 4.61 -7.83 -1.24
N PRO A 135 4.42 -6.76 -2.03
CA PRO A 135 5.05 -6.59 -3.33
C PRO A 135 6.57 -6.42 -3.28
N GLY A 136 7.17 -6.13 -2.12
CA GLY A 136 8.61 -5.87 -2.00
C GLY A 136 9.52 -6.96 -2.57
N LYS A 137 9.12 -8.24 -2.48
CA LYS A 137 9.87 -9.37 -3.07
C LYS A 137 9.85 -9.32 -4.59
N LEU A 138 8.68 -9.12 -5.19
CA LEU A 138 8.52 -8.98 -6.63
C LEU A 138 9.30 -7.77 -7.13
N ILE A 139 9.15 -6.61 -6.49
CA ILE A 139 9.87 -5.38 -6.86
C ILE A 139 11.38 -5.61 -6.88
N ARG A 140 11.94 -6.23 -5.83
CA ARG A 140 13.38 -6.55 -5.78
C ARG A 140 13.81 -7.44 -6.94
N ARG A 141 13.00 -8.44 -7.30
CA ARG A 141 13.28 -9.33 -8.43
C ARG A 141 13.21 -8.57 -9.76
N LEU A 142 12.16 -7.79 -9.96
CA LEU A 142 11.96 -6.99 -11.17
C LEU A 142 13.14 -6.04 -11.41
N LEU A 143 13.64 -5.35 -10.37
CA LEU A 143 14.81 -4.45 -10.50
C LEU A 143 16.09 -5.13 -11.03
N THR A 144 16.18 -6.46 -10.98
CA THR A 144 17.31 -7.21 -11.55
C THR A 144 17.14 -7.58 -13.03
N ARG A 145 15.97 -7.32 -13.62
CA ARG A 145 15.66 -7.65 -15.02
C ARG A 145 16.21 -6.57 -15.96
N PRO A 146 17.12 -6.90 -16.90
CA PRO A 146 17.73 -5.93 -17.80
C PRO A 146 16.72 -5.16 -18.68
N SER A 147 15.59 -5.80 -19.03
CA SER A 147 14.52 -5.20 -19.82
C SER A 147 13.91 -3.96 -19.16
N LEU A 148 13.97 -3.84 -17.83
CA LEU A 148 13.51 -2.65 -17.08
C LEU A 148 14.49 -1.48 -17.13
N TYR A 149 15.76 -1.67 -17.50
CA TYR A 149 16.70 -0.55 -17.66
C TYR A 149 16.26 0.41 -18.75
N ARG A 150 15.47 -0.08 -19.71
CA ARG A 150 14.81 0.74 -20.74
C ARG A 150 13.78 1.72 -20.18
N LEU A 151 13.44 1.66 -18.90
CA LEU A 151 12.48 2.56 -18.23
C LEU A 151 13.16 3.54 -17.26
N MET A 152 14.49 3.56 -17.18
CA MET A 152 15.22 4.43 -16.24
C MET A 152 15.05 5.91 -16.55
N ASP A 153 14.95 6.28 -17.83
CA ASP A 153 14.63 7.63 -18.29
C ASP A 153 13.27 8.11 -17.75
N ILE A 154 12.25 7.25 -17.72
CA ILE A 154 10.93 7.55 -17.14
C ILE A 154 11.06 7.80 -15.64
N LEU A 155 11.79 6.93 -14.92
CA LEU A 155 12.00 7.10 -13.49
C LEU A 155 12.72 8.42 -13.16
N ILE A 156 13.77 8.75 -13.91
CA ILE A 156 14.52 10.01 -13.73
C ILE A 156 13.61 11.22 -13.99
N ARG A 157 12.82 11.20 -15.07
CA ARG A 157 11.88 12.29 -15.43
C ARG A 157 10.71 12.44 -14.46
N SER A 158 10.20 11.32 -13.93
CA SER A 158 9.12 11.30 -12.93
C SER A 158 9.54 11.83 -11.56
N GLY A 159 10.82 12.21 -11.39
CA GLY A 159 11.28 12.97 -10.23
C GLY A 159 11.60 12.10 -9.02
N VAL A 160 12.20 10.92 -9.19
CA VAL A 160 12.76 10.13 -8.07
C VAL A 160 13.63 10.99 -7.14
N GLY A 161 14.30 12.05 -7.66
CA GLY A 161 15.06 13.02 -6.86
C GLY A 161 14.25 14.01 -5.99
N ARG A 162 12.95 14.20 -6.22
CA ARG A 162 12.09 15.02 -5.34
C ARG A 162 11.59 14.25 -4.11
N ILE A 163 11.65 12.91 -4.15
CA ILE A 163 11.09 12.01 -3.12
C ILE A 163 12.00 11.95 -1.86
N SER A 164 13.25 12.41 -1.96
CA SER A 164 14.23 12.40 -0.84
C SER A 164 14.16 13.61 0.10
N LYS A 165 13.25 14.58 -0.12
CA LYS A 165 13.22 15.86 0.61
C LYS A 165 11.95 16.14 1.43
N GLU A 166 11.04 15.18 1.57
CA GLU A 166 9.85 15.26 2.44
C GLU A 166 9.82 14.09 3.43
#